data_AF-A0A1V1NU94-F1
#
_entry.id   AF-A0A1V1NU94-F1
#
_cell.length_a   1.000
_cell.length_b   1.000
_cell.length_c   1.000
_cell.angle_alpha   90.00
_cell.angle_beta   90.00
_cell.angle_gamma   90.00
#
_symmetry.space_group_name_H-M   'P 1'
#
loop_
_entity.id
_entity.type
_entity.pdbx_description
1 polymer ?
#
loop_
_entity_poly.entity_id
_entity_poly.type
_entity_poly.pdbx_seq_one_letter_code
_entity_poly.pdbx_strand_id
1 'polypeptide(L)'
;METQNQIKRTISKPEAINQIKKLIDENPAMNKTQLADLVCERFNFFDPKGNKQTSGCVKALRKLEKSGHFVLPGTSREPKKWQPRRLEMSVPDPIGLP
;
A
#
# COMPACT_ATOMS: atom_id res chain seq x y z
N MET A 1 11.02 -18.54 7.25
CA MET A 1 11.19 -17.44 6.25
C MET A 1 10.26 -17.58 5.04
N GLU A 2 9.17 -18.37 5.11
CA GLU A 2 8.40 -18.76 3.92
C GLU A 2 7.04 -18.04 3.75
N THR A 3 6.56 -17.35 4.78
CA THR A 3 5.23 -16.72 4.77
C THR A 3 5.16 -15.44 3.91
N GLN A 4 6.28 -14.76 3.67
CA GLN A 4 6.32 -13.50 2.90
C GLN A 4 5.97 -13.65 1.40
N ASN A 5 6.04 -14.87 0.84
CA ASN A 5 5.74 -15.11 -0.58
C ASN A 5 4.32 -15.64 -0.87
N GLN A 6 3.49 -15.82 0.15
CA GLN A 6 2.14 -16.36 -0.05
C GLN A 6 1.17 -15.35 -0.65
N ILE A 7 1.27 -14.07 -0.26
CA ILE A 7 0.36 -13.02 -0.75
C ILE A 7 0.31 -13.00 -2.27
N LYS A 8 1.46 -12.81 -2.92
CA LYS A 8 1.55 -12.74 -4.39
C LYS A 8 1.05 -14.02 -5.05
N ARG A 9 1.41 -15.20 -4.53
CA ARG A 9 0.99 -16.49 -5.09
C ARG A 9 -0.52 -16.66 -5.05
N THR A 10 -1.14 -16.34 -3.92
CA THR A 10 -2.59 -16.48 -3.72
C THR A 10 -3.37 -15.50 -4.57
N ILE A 11 -2.98 -14.21 -4.57
CA ILE A 11 -3.73 -13.20 -5.33
C ILE A 11 -3.50 -13.26 -6.84
N SER A 12 -2.45 -13.95 -7.31
CA SER A 12 -2.22 -14.17 -8.75
C SER A 12 -3.07 -15.30 -9.32
N LYS A 13 -3.80 -16.05 -8.47
CA LYS A 13 -4.75 -17.06 -8.95
C LYS A 13 -5.94 -16.37 -9.64
N PRO A 14 -6.46 -16.92 -10.74
CA PRO A 14 -7.57 -16.31 -11.48
C PRO A 14 -8.83 -16.12 -10.61
N GLU A 15 -9.10 -17.06 -9.70
CA GLU A 15 -10.21 -16.96 -8.75
C GLU A 15 -10.06 -15.75 -7.82
N ALA A 16 -8.86 -15.53 -7.29
CA ALA A 16 -8.58 -14.39 -6.41
C ALA A 16 -8.69 -13.06 -7.17
N ILE A 17 -8.19 -13.03 -8.42
CA ILE A 17 -8.33 -11.85 -9.30
C ILE A 17 -9.80 -11.52 -9.53
N ASN A 18 -10.64 -12.52 -9.82
CA ASN A 18 -12.08 -12.31 -10.02
C ASN A 18 -12.78 -11.83 -8.74
N GLN A 19 -12.40 -12.34 -7.57
CA GLN A 19 -12.92 -11.83 -6.30
C GLN A 19 -12.50 -10.38 -6.05
N ILE A 20 -11.24 -10.01 -6.33
CA ILE A 20 -10.75 -8.63 -6.19
C ILE A 20 -11.50 -7.69 -7.16
N LYS A 21 -11.76 -8.12 -8.39
CA LYS A 21 -12.58 -7.36 -9.35
C LYS A 21 -13.98 -7.07 -8.82
N LYS A 22 -14.66 -8.09 -8.28
CA LYS A 22 -15.98 -7.91 -7.66
C LYS A 22 -15.93 -6.93 -6.49
N LEU A 23 -14.91 -7.01 -5.63
CA LEU A 23 -14.74 -6.08 -4.51
C LEU A 23 -14.58 -4.63 -4.96
N ILE A 24 -13.87 -4.40 -6.07
CA ILE A 24 -13.69 -3.07 -6.66
C ILE A 24 -15.03 -2.57 -7.23
N ASP A 25 -15.76 -3.43 -7.94
CA ASP A 25 -17.05 -3.11 -8.56
C ASP A 25 -18.15 -2.79 -7.52
N GLU A 26 -18.20 -3.57 -6.43
CA GLU A 26 -19.12 -3.37 -5.31
C GLU A 26 -18.83 -2.09 -4.52
N ASN A 27 -17.59 -1.57 -4.56
CA ASN A 27 -17.15 -0.45 -3.73
C ASN A 27 -16.33 0.59 -4.52
N PRO A 28 -16.95 1.32 -5.46
CA PRO A 28 -16.24 2.27 -6.32
C PRO A 28 -15.65 3.48 -5.57
N ALA A 29 -16.19 3.82 -4.40
CA ALA A 29 -15.72 4.93 -3.56
C ALA A 29 -14.56 4.53 -2.61
N MET A 30 -14.14 3.27 -2.63
CA MET A 30 -13.14 2.76 -1.68
C MET A 30 -11.74 3.21 -2.04
N ASN A 31 -10.94 3.60 -1.05
CA ASN A 31 -9.54 3.92 -1.26
C ASN A 31 -8.68 2.64 -1.36
N LYS A 32 -7.54 2.74 -2.04
CA LYS A 32 -6.62 1.61 -2.25
C LYS A 32 -6.16 0.90 -0.97
N THR A 33 -6.02 1.63 0.14
CA THR A 33 -5.66 1.05 1.44
C THR A 33 -6.81 0.20 2.00
N GLN A 34 -8.05 0.68 1.90
CA GLN A 34 -9.23 -0.06 2.35
C GLN A 34 -9.42 -1.34 1.53
N LEU A 35 -9.21 -1.27 0.21
CA LEU A 35 -9.21 -2.47 -0.64
C LEU A 35 -8.15 -3.48 -0.18
N ALA A 36 -6.94 -3.00 0.13
CA ALA A 36 -5.88 -3.88 0.62
C ALA A 36 -6.20 -4.50 1.98
N ASP A 37 -6.84 -3.76 2.88
CA ASP A 37 -7.28 -4.28 4.18
C ASP A 37 -8.32 -5.39 4.02
N LEU A 38 -9.32 -5.20 3.15
CA LEU A 38 -10.32 -6.23 2.84
C LEU A 38 -9.69 -7.47 2.19
N VAL A 39 -8.73 -7.27 1.29
CA VAL A 39 -7.98 -8.38 0.68
C VAL A 39 -7.19 -9.11 1.75
N CYS A 40 -6.52 -8.40 2.66
CA CYS A 40 -5.78 -9.06 3.73
C CYS A 40 -6.72 -9.84 4.68
N GLU A 41 -7.91 -9.33 5.00
CA GLU A 41 -8.91 -10.07 5.79
C GLU A 41 -9.43 -11.31 5.05
N ARG A 42 -9.86 -11.15 3.80
CA ARG A 42 -10.49 -12.22 3.01
C ARG A 42 -9.54 -13.38 2.73
N PHE A 43 -8.25 -13.11 2.56
CA PHE A 43 -7.22 -14.12 2.28
C PHE A 43 -6.35 -14.45 3.50
N ASN A 44 -6.72 -13.97 4.69
CA ASN A 44 -6.03 -14.22 5.95
C ASN A 44 -4.53 -13.83 5.94
N PHE A 45 -4.20 -12.69 5.32
CA PHE A 45 -2.83 -12.15 5.25
C PHE A 45 -2.50 -11.32 6.49
N PHE A 46 -2.14 -12.02 7.56
CA PHE A 46 -1.70 -11.43 8.81
C PHE A 46 -0.20 -11.70 9.06
N ASP A 47 0.47 -10.77 9.73
CA ASP A 47 1.82 -10.98 10.22
C ASP A 47 1.79 -11.83 11.51
N PRO A 48 2.93 -12.37 11.99
CA PRO A 48 2.97 -13.18 13.20
C PRO A 48 2.43 -12.50 14.46
N LYS A 49 2.38 -11.16 14.49
CA LYS A 49 1.77 -10.36 15.57
C LYS A 49 0.27 -10.13 15.39
N GLY A 50 -0.34 -10.69 14.33
CA GLY A 50 -1.76 -10.57 14.05
C GLY A 50 -2.17 -9.28 13.33
N ASN A 51 -1.24 -8.43 12.90
CA ASN A 51 -1.60 -7.23 12.12
C ASN A 51 -1.75 -7.60 10.64
N LYS A 52 -2.63 -6.86 9.95
CA LYS A 52 -2.82 -7.01 8.51
C LYS A 52 -1.52 -6.66 7.77
N GLN A 53 -1.13 -7.48 6.80
CA GLN A 53 0.00 -7.19 5.92
C GLN A 53 -0.38 -6.20 4.81
N THR A 54 -1.01 -5.07 5.16
CA THR A 54 -1.60 -4.10 4.23
C THR A 54 -0.59 -3.58 3.21
N SER A 55 0.65 -3.30 3.64
CA SER A 55 1.72 -2.85 2.74
C SER A 55 2.09 -3.91 1.69
N GLY A 56 2.12 -5.19 2.10
CA GLY A 56 2.32 -6.34 1.23
C GLY A 56 1.18 -6.52 0.23
N CYS A 57 -0.07 -6.50 0.72
CA CYS A 57 -1.28 -6.55 -0.11
C CYS A 57 -1.29 -5.41 -1.14
N VAL A 58 -1.04 -4.16 -0.73
CA VAL A 58 -0.93 -2.99 -1.63
C VAL A 58 0.13 -3.19 -2.72
N LYS A 59 1.31 -3.68 -2.36
CA LYS A 59 2.41 -3.90 -3.31
C LYS A 59 2.04 -4.97 -4.33
N ALA A 60 1.40 -6.04 -3.89
CA ALA A 60 0.99 -7.14 -4.75
C ALA A 60 -0.18 -6.74 -5.68
N LEU A 61 -1.16 -5.99 -5.18
CA LEU A 61 -2.24 -5.40 -5.97
C LEU A 61 -1.71 -4.46 -7.06
N ARG A 62 -0.77 -3.56 -6.74
CA ARG A 62 -0.11 -2.69 -7.74
C ARG A 62 0.56 -3.48 -8.86
N LYS A 63 1.11 -4.66 -8.54
CA LYS A 63 1.76 -5.51 -9.54
C LYS A 63 0.74 -6.12 -10.51
N LEU A 64 -0.44 -6.50 -10.02
CA LEU A 64 -1.53 -7.03 -10.84
C LEU A 64 -2.19 -5.95 -11.70
N GLU A 65 -2.30 -4.73 -11.17
CA GLU A 65 -2.70 -3.56 -11.96
C GLU A 65 -1.70 -3.29 -13.09
N LYS A 66 -0.39 -3.30 -12.79
CA LYS A 66 0.66 -3.11 -13.80
C LYS A 66 0.66 -4.21 -14.88
N SER A 67 0.21 -5.42 -14.56
CA SER A 67 0.04 -6.49 -15.55
C SER A 67 -1.31 -6.47 -16.26
N GLY A 68 -2.15 -5.45 -16.02
CA GLY A 68 -3.39 -5.20 -16.75
C GLY A 68 -4.59 -6.03 -16.30
N HIS A 69 -4.56 -6.65 -15.11
CA HIS A 69 -5.69 -7.47 -14.66
C HIS A 69 -6.91 -6.63 -14.24
N PHE A 70 -6.71 -5.48 -13.62
CA PHE A 70 -7.75 -4.55 -13.16
C PHE A 70 -7.14 -3.16 -12.88
N VAL A 71 -7.99 -2.15 -12.72
CA VAL A 71 -7.59 -0.79 -12.31
C VAL A 71 -7.88 -0.63 -10.83
N LEU A 72 -6.89 -0.19 -10.05
CA LEU A 72 -7.09 0.08 -8.63
C LEU A 72 -7.81 1.42 -8.44
N PRO A 73 -8.63 1.55 -7.38
CA PRO A 73 -9.23 2.83 -7.07
C PRO A 73 -8.14 3.87 -6.80
N GLY A 74 -8.36 5.07 -7.35
CA GLY A 74 -7.41 6.17 -7.30
C GLY A 74 -7.06 6.57 -5.86
N THR A 75 -5.86 7.13 -5.68
CA THR A 75 -5.48 7.69 -4.38
C THR A 75 -6.10 9.08 -4.24
N SER A 76 -6.96 9.28 -3.25
CA SER A 76 -7.57 10.59 -2.96
C SER A 76 -6.58 11.66 -2.45
N ARG A 77 -5.30 11.32 -2.22
CA ARG A 77 -4.32 12.25 -1.65
C ARG A 77 -3.49 12.93 -2.73
N GLU A 78 -3.67 14.23 -2.88
CA GLU A 78 -2.69 15.07 -3.56
C GLU A 78 -1.36 15.01 -2.79
N PRO A 79 -0.22 14.81 -3.48
CA PRO A 79 1.07 14.88 -2.82
C PRO A 79 1.28 16.29 -2.26
N LYS A 80 1.40 16.40 -0.93
CA LYS A 80 1.79 17.66 -0.30
C LYS A 80 3.13 18.10 -0.89
N LYS A 81 3.18 19.30 -1.48
CA LYS A 81 4.44 19.89 -1.97
C LYS A 81 5.47 19.82 -0.84
N TRP A 82 6.57 19.10 -1.08
CA TRP A 82 7.67 19.02 -0.14
C TRP A 82 8.29 20.41 -0.01
N GLN A 83 8.48 20.85 1.24
CA GLN A 83 9.15 22.09 1.55
C GLN A 83 10.45 21.75 2.28
N PRO A 84 11.60 22.32 1.88
CA PRO A 84 12.85 22.13 2.61
C PRO A 84 12.68 22.63 4.04
N ARG A 85 13.16 21.83 5.01
CA ARG A 85 13.22 22.23 6.43
C ARG A 85 14.48 22.98 6.82
N ARG A 86 15.45 23.06 5.90
CA ARG A 86 16.70 23.78 6.13
C ARG A 86 16.38 25.27 6.14
N LEU A 87 16.99 26.00 7.08
CA LEU A 87 17.01 27.45 7.04
C LEU A 87 17.59 27.91 5.70
N GLU A 88 16.94 28.87 5.04
CA GLU A 88 17.46 29.46 3.80
C GLU A 88 18.79 30.20 4.03
N MET A 89 19.08 30.54 5.29
CA MET A 89 20.30 31.20 5.70
C MET A 89 21.23 30.28 6.49
N SER A 90 22.53 30.57 6.42
CA SER A 90 23.53 29.93 7.28
C SER A 90 23.15 30.11 8.75
N VAL A 91 23.33 29.04 9.52
CA VAL A 91 23.26 29.09 10.99
C VAL A 91 24.42 29.97 11.47
N PRO A 92 24.20 30.92 12.40
CA PRO A 92 25.27 31.75 12.94
C PRO A 92 26.35 30.91 13.62
N ASP A 93 27.56 31.45 13.66
CA ASP A 93 28.69 30.80 14.34
C ASP A 93 28.38 30.52 15.82
N PRO A 94 28.82 29.38 16.36
CA PRO A 94 28.58 29.01 17.74
C PRO A 94 29.31 29.96 18.69
N ILE A 95 28.59 30.46 19.71
CA ILE A 95 29.13 31.34 20.75
C ILE A 95 29.46 30.50 21.99
N GLY A 96 30.74 30.50 22.41
CA GLY A 96 31.17 29.93 23.71
C GLY A 96 31.60 28.46 23.69
N LEU A 97 32.11 27.94 22.58
CA LEU A 97 32.79 26.64 22.56
C LEU A 97 34.26 26.81 23.02
N PRO A 98 34.77 25.95 23.93
CA PRO A 98 36.20 25.92 24.27
C PRO A 98 37.08 25.34 23.15
#